data_AF-A0A7C9J887-F1
#
_entry.id   AF-A0A7C9J887-F1
#
_cell.length_a   1.000
_cell.length_b   1.000
_cell.length_c   1.000
_cell.angle_alpha   90.00
_cell.angle_beta   90.00
_cell.angle_gamma   90.00
#
_symmetry.space_group_name_H-M   'P 1'
#
loop_
_entity.id
_entity.type
_entity.pdbx_description
1 polymer ?
#
loop_
_entity_poly.entity_id
_entity_poly.type
_entity_poly.pdbx_seq_one_letter_code
_entity_poly.pdbx_strand_id
1 'polypeptide(L)'
;MSLNPTQKKLLAELAKLRFAARNWVRVNRMTRDNITVLERKRDVARAAGDAGMERIVSRYLQESRERLTEYRFYLVEVGQHFAGLSREVNDHLPREAWLEALSVNRSEWESDDMREHGYSPLNVVSVLRLENSATKDDGTQSRPLAWCCQMALMNAMQTSSKLDRAVHEATNEFFGGLFGEYRGRSPLERMGIPASMIQGGEG
;
A
#
# COMPACT_ATOMS: atom_id res chain seq x y z
N MET A 1 28.09 17.74 9.49
CA MET A 1 28.24 16.75 10.59
C MET A 1 28.48 15.38 9.98
N SER A 2 29.41 14.59 10.52
CA SER A 2 29.62 13.20 10.09
C SER A 2 28.58 12.31 10.76
N LEU A 3 27.83 11.52 9.98
CA LEU A 3 26.84 10.57 10.50
C LEU A 3 27.55 9.41 11.22
N ASN A 4 27.01 8.97 12.36
CA ASN A 4 27.50 7.78 13.04
C ASN A 4 27.08 6.49 12.27
N PRO A 5 27.66 5.32 12.59
CA PRO A 5 27.35 4.07 11.88
C PRO A 5 25.86 3.69 11.90
N THR A 6 25.18 3.87 13.02
CA THR A 6 23.73 3.61 13.17
C THR A 6 22.91 4.51 12.25
N GLN A 7 23.20 5.80 12.23
CA GLN A 7 22.53 6.78 11.37
C GLN A 7 22.74 6.45 9.88
N LYS A 8 23.95 6.05 9.48
CA LYS A 8 24.21 5.60 8.11
C LYS A 8 23.39 4.36 7.74
N LYS A 9 23.27 3.40 8.67
CA LYS A 9 22.45 2.19 8.45
C LYS A 9 20.98 2.54 8.28
N LEU A 10 20.42 3.37 9.17
CA LEU A 10 19.02 3.80 9.11
C LEU A 10 18.69 4.56 7.82
N LEU A 11 19.56 5.47 7.38
CA LEU A 11 19.37 6.17 6.11
C LEU A 11 19.44 5.21 4.90
N ALA A 12 20.35 4.24 4.94
CA ALA A 12 20.45 3.24 3.89
C ALA A 12 19.21 2.34 3.84
N GLU A 13 18.68 1.90 4.99
CA GLU A 13 17.43 1.13 5.06
C GLU A 13 16.24 1.94 4.55
N LEU A 14 16.11 3.20 4.97
CA LEU A 14 15.06 4.10 4.50
C LEU A 14 15.09 4.28 2.98
N ALA A 15 16.27 4.49 2.40
CA ALA A 15 16.45 4.60 0.95
C ALA A 15 16.12 3.28 0.22
N LYS A 16 16.53 2.13 0.79
CA LYS A 16 16.21 0.80 0.24
C LYS A 16 14.71 0.54 0.23
N LEU A 17 14.00 0.87 1.31
CA LEU A 17 12.54 0.70 1.37
C LEU A 17 11.84 1.52 0.31
N ARG A 18 12.24 2.77 0.11
CA ARG A 18 11.67 3.63 -0.93
C ARG A 18 11.86 3.04 -2.34
N PHE A 19 13.05 2.51 -2.62
CA PHE A 19 13.33 1.84 -3.89
C PHE A 19 12.52 0.54 -4.06
N ALA A 20 12.46 -0.28 -3.00
CA ALA A 20 11.67 -1.51 -2.99
C ALA A 20 10.18 -1.22 -3.22
N ALA A 21 9.61 -0.24 -2.50
CA ALA A 21 8.23 0.20 -2.64
C ALA A 21 7.93 0.60 -4.10
N ARG A 22 8.79 1.44 -4.70
CA ARG A 22 8.63 1.86 -6.10
C ARG A 22 8.59 0.67 -7.06
N ASN A 23 9.52 -0.27 -6.90
CA ASN A 23 9.58 -1.44 -7.78
C ASN A 23 8.35 -2.34 -7.62
N TRP A 24 7.94 -2.62 -6.39
CA TRP A 24 6.77 -3.47 -6.15
C TRP A 24 5.47 -2.82 -6.62
N VAL A 25 5.29 -1.52 -6.42
CA VAL A 25 4.13 -0.79 -6.97
C VAL A 25 4.11 -0.87 -8.50
N ARG A 26 5.27 -0.69 -9.14
CA ARG A 26 5.41 -0.81 -10.60
C ARG A 26 5.07 -2.21 -11.09
N VAL A 27 5.64 -3.25 -10.49
CA VAL A 27 5.39 -4.65 -10.87
C VAL A 27 3.92 -5.01 -10.66
N ASN A 28 3.32 -4.62 -9.52
CA ASN A 28 1.90 -4.86 -9.24
C ASN A 28 0.99 -4.27 -10.33
N ARG A 29 1.29 -3.04 -10.78
CA ARG A 29 0.57 -2.40 -11.88
C ARG A 29 0.75 -3.14 -13.20
N MET A 30 2.00 -3.42 -13.59
CA MET A 30 2.28 -4.14 -14.84
C MET A 30 1.55 -5.49 -14.89
N THR A 31 1.49 -6.21 -13.76
CA THR A 31 0.74 -7.47 -13.68
C THR A 31 -0.76 -7.27 -13.83
N ARG A 32 -1.35 -6.21 -13.27
CA ARG A 32 -2.77 -5.88 -13.48
C ARG A 32 -3.06 -5.58 -14.94
N ASP A 33 -2.22 -4.75 -15.57
CA ASP A 33 -2.36 -4.39 -16.99
C ASP A 33 -2.26 -5.65 -17.87
N ASN A 34 -1.32 -6.56 -17.56
CA ASN A 34 -1.19 -7.85 -18.24
C ASN A 34 -2.42 -8.75 -18.05
N ILE A 35 -3.01 -8.81 -16.86
CA ILE A 35 -4.24 -9.57 -16.61
C ILE A 35 -5.37 -9.05 -17.50
N THR A 36 -5.57 -7.74 -17.58
CA THR A 36 -6.59 -7.15 -18.46
C THR A 36 -6.37 -7.52 -19.94
N VAL A 37 -5.11 -7.54 -20.39
CA VAL A 37 -4.78 -7.99 -21.76
C VAL A 37 -5.07 -9.48 -21.95
N LEU A 38 -4.73 -10.33 -20.98
CA LEU A 38 -4.99 -11.77 -21.04
C LEU A 38 -6.50 -12.07 -21.01
N GLU A 39 -7.28 -11.33 -20.21
CA GLU A 39 -8.74 -11.45 -20.18
C GLU A 39 -9.34 -11.20 -21.56
N ARG A 40 -8.95 -10.09 -22.21
CA ARG A 40 -9.38 -9.78 -23.59
C ARG A 40 -8.99 -10.88 -24.58
N LYS A 41 -7.76 -11.40 -24.49
CA LYS A 41 -7.28 -12.48 -25.38
C LYS A 41 -8.08 -13.77 -25.19
N ARG A 42 -8.42 -14.13 -23.95
CA ARG A 42 -9.26 -15.30 -23.65
C ARG A 42 -10.64 -15.14 -24.26
N ASP A 43 -11.24 -13.96 -24.11
CA ASP A 43 -12.59 -13.70 -24.61
C ASP A 43 -12.65 -13.74 -26.15
N VAL A 44 -11.61 -13.24 -26.83
CA VAL A 44 -11.45 -13.39 -28.29
C VAL A 44 -11.29 -14.85 -28.71
N ALA A 45 -10.44 -15.62 -28.02
CA ALA A 45 -10.24 -17.04 -28.32
C ALA A 45 -11.54 -17.84 -28.15
N ARG A 46 -12.31 -17.55 -27.08
CA ARG A 46 -13.62 -18.14 -26.82
C ARG A 46 -14.61 -17.81 -27.93
N ALA A 47 -14.69 -16.55 -28.35
CA ALA A 47 -15.59 -16.11 -29.43
C ALA A 47 -15.24 -16.77 -30.78
N ALA A 48 -13.96 -17.06 -31.01
CA ALA A 48 -13.48 -17.77 -32.20
C ALA A 48 -13.62 -19.30 -32.13
N GLY A 49 -14.04 -19.87 -30.99
CA GLY A 49 -14.10 -21.32 -30.79
C GLY A 49 -12.72 -22.00 -30.66
N ASP A 50 -11.65 -21.23 -30.43
CA ASP A 50 -10.29 -21.76 -30.27
C ASP A 50 -10.06 -22.25 -28.84
N ALA A 51 -10.51 -23.48 -28.58
CA ALA A 51 -10.37 -24.14 -27.28
C ALA A 51 -8.89 -24.43 -26.89
N GLY A 52 -7.95 -24.42 -27.85
CA GLY A 52 -6.53 -24.55 -27.59
C GLY A 52 -5.97 -23.28 -26.96
N MET A 53 -6.19 -22.15 -27.64
CA MET A 53 -5.75 -20.84 -27.19
C MET A 53 -6.47 -20.40 -25.91
N GLU A 54 -7.78 -20.65 -25.79
CA GLU A 54 -8.53 -20.35 -24.56
C GLU A 54 -7.90 -21.00 -23.33
N ARG A 55 -7.51 -22.28 -23.42
CA ARG A 55 -6.87 -23.01 -22.31
C ARG A 55 -5.49 -22.44 -21.97
N ILE A 56 -4.68 -22.13 -22.98
CA ILE A 56 -3.34 -21.54 -22.77
C ILE A 56 -3.45 -20.18 -22.07
N VAL A 57 -4.31 -19.30 -22.58
CA VAL A 57 -4.49 -17.97 -21.99
C VAL A 57 -5.07 -18.06 -20.59
N SER A 58 -6.02 -18.97 -20.35
CA SER A 58 -6.61 -19.18 -19.02
C SER A 58 -5.57 -19.62 -17.98
N ARG A 59 -4.60 -20.47 -18.36
CA ARG A 59 -3.48 -20.84 -17.48
C ARG A 59 -2.63 -19.63 -17.11
N TYR A 60 -2.19 -18.85 -18.10
CA TYR A 60 -1.39 -17.65 -17.83
C TYR A 60 -2.13 -16.60 -16.98
N LEU A 61 -3.44 -16.51 -17.16
CA LEU A 61 -4.30 -15.62 -16.39
C LEU A 61 -4.40 -16.06 -14.93
N GLN A 62 -4.49 -17.36 -14.66
CA GLN A 62 -4.42 -17.90 -13.30
C GLN A 62 -3.06 -17.60 -12.66
N GLU A 63 -1.95 -17.95 -13.33
CA GLU A 63 -0.58 -17.69 -12.83
C GLU A 63 -0.35 -16.19 -12.55
N SER A 64 -0.87 -15.31 -13.41
CA SER A 64 -0.74 -13.87 -13.23
C SER A 64 -1.55 -13.37 -12.01
N ARG A 65 -2.71 -13.95 -11.73
CA ARG A 65 -3.54 -13.61 -10.56
C ARG A 65 -2.91 -14.11 -9.25
N GLU A 66 -2.30 -15.29 -9.26
CA GLU A 66 -1.54 -15.81 -8.12
C GLU A 66 -0.35 -14.89 -7.81
N ARG A 67 0.48 -14.56 -8.81
CA ARG A 67 1.59 -13.60 -8.66
C ARG A 67 1.12 -12.22 -8.20
N LEU A 68 -0.02 -11.73 -8.70
CA LEU A 68 -0.56 -10.44 -8.26
C LEU A 68 -0.86 -10.45 -6.75
N THR A 69 -1.33 -11.58 -6.23
CA THR A 69 -1.60 -11.78 -4.80
C THR A 69 -0.29 -11.77 -4.01
N GLU A 70 0.74 -12.51 -4.44
CA GLU A 70 2.07 -12.49 -3.83
C GLU A 70 2.66 -11.07 -3.79
N TYR A 71 2.58 -10.33 -4.89
CA TYR A 71 3.09 -8.96 -4.95
C TYR A 71 2.35 -8.00 -4.02
N ARG A 72 1.07 -8.25 -3.71
CA ARG A 72 0.34 -7.47 -2.70
C ARG A 72 0.88 -7.74 -1.30
N PHE A 73 1.29 -8.97 -0.98
CA PHE A 73 1.93 -9.28 0.30
C PHE A 73 3.28 -8.57 0.44
N TYR A 74 4.11 -8.51 -0.62
CA TYR A 74 5.35 -7.72 -0.56
C TYR A 74 5.11 -6.23 -0.29
N LEU A 75 4.03 -5.65 -0.84
CA LEU A 75 3.66 -4.26 -0.51
C LEU A 75 3.30 -4.10 0.98
N VAL A 76 2.57 -5.07 1.54
CA VAL A 76 2.23 -5.11 2.98
C VAL A 76 3.50 -5.18 3.83
N GLU A 77 4.41 -6.10 3.51
CA GLU A 77 5.68 -6.29 4.24
C GLU A 77 6.52 -5.01 4.24
N VAL A 78 6.64 -4.35 3.09
CA VAL A 78 7.36 -3.06 2.99
C VAL A 78 6.71 -2.00 3.88
N GLY A 79 5.38 -1.91 3.88
CA GLY A 79 4.63 -0.96 4.71
C GLY A 79 4.81 -1.21 6.21
N GLN A 80 4.73 -2.47 6.64
CA GLN A 80 4.95 -2.89 8.03
C GLN A 80 6.39 -2.60 8.48
N HIS A 81 7.37 -2.93 7.64
CA HIS A 81 8.77 -2.70 7.94
C HIS A 81 9.06 -1.19 8.05
N PHE A 82 8.53 -0.37 7.14
CA PHE A 82 8.66 1.08 7.23
C PHE A 82 8.00 1.66 8.49
N ALA A 83 6.82 1.17 8.88
CA ALA A 83 6.15 1.62 10.10
C ALA A 83 6.98 1.31 11.36
N GLY A 84 7.59 0.12 11.45
CA GLY A 84 8.51 -0.22 12.52
C GLY A 84 9.78 0.64 12.52
N LEU A 85 10.41 0.80 11.35
CA LEU A 85 11.63 1.59 11.19
C LEU A 85 11.43 3.09 11.47
N SER A 86 10.23 3.61 11.21
CA SER A 86 9.95 5.04 11.35
C SER A 86 10.24 5.58 12.75
N ARG A 87 10.03 4.79 13.79
CA ARG A 87 10.34 5.22 15.16
C ARG A 87 11.84 5.36 15.37
N GLU A 88 12.61 4.33 14.97
CA GLU A 88 14.07 4.35 15.10
C GLU A 88 14.70 5.49 14.28
N VAL A 89 14.20 5.73 13.06
CA VAL A 89 14.59 6.87 12.22
C VAL A 89 14.31 8.18 12.93
N ASN A 90 13.11 8.35 13.49
CA ASN A 90 12.74 9.59 14.17
C ASN A 90 13.60 9.87 15.42
N ASP A 91 13.96 8.82 16.16
CA ASP A 91 14.71 8.93 17.41
C ASP A 91 16.22 9.19 17.17
N HIS A 92 16.78 8.72 16.05
CA HIS A 92 18.23 8.74 15.82
C HIS A 92 18.70 9.64 14.67
N LEU A 93 17.83 9.97 13.72
CA LEU A 93 18.18 10.81 12.58
C LEU A 93 17.67 12.25 12.76
N PRO A 94 18.49 13.26 12.44
CA PRO A 94 18.00 14.62 12.30
C PRO A 94 16.83 14.70 11.31
N ARG A 95 15.87 15.58 11.58
CA ARG A 95 14.65 15.75 10.79
C ARG A 95 14.94 15.93 9.30
N GLU A 96 15.89 16.81 9.01
CA GLU A 96 16.30 17.16 7.66
C GLU A 96 16.88 15.94 6.92
N ALA A 97 17.63 15.09 7.62
CA ALA A 97 18.29 13.94 7.02
C ALA A 97 17.27 12.90 6.52
N TRP A 98 16.23 12.60 7.32
CA TRP A 98 15.21 11.66 6.88
C TRP A 98 14.21 12.28 5.91
N LEU A 99 13.92 13.59 5.98
CA LEU A 99 13.11 14.29 4.96
C LEU A 99 13.79 14.25 3.58
N GLU A 100 15.11 14.47 3.53
CA GLU A 100 15.89 14.35 2.29
C GLU A 100 15.92 12.91 1.77
N ALA A 101 16.09 11.93 2.65
CA ALA A 101 16.08 10.51 2.28
C ALA A 101 14.72 10.06 1.71
N LEU A 102 13.63 10.60 2.27
CA LEU A 102 12.28 10.45 1.73
C LEU A 102 12.02 11.28 0.48
N SER A 103 12.95 12.16 0.08
CA SER A 103 12.83 13.09 -1.05
C SER A 103 11.62 14.02 -0.94
N VAL A 104 11.36 14.52 0.27
CA VAL A 104 10.36 15.56 0.52
C VAL A 104 10.89 16.90 0.03
N ASN A 105 10.10 17.64 -0.74
CA ASN A 105 10.45 18.98 -1.23
C ASN A 105 10.71 19.93 -0.06
N ARG A 106 11.80 20.71 -0.12
CA ARG A 106 12.16 21.67 0.94
C ARG A 106 11.10 22.73 1.19
N SER A 107 10.31 23.10 0.18
CA SER A 107 9.20 24.03 0.35
C SER A 107 8.10 23.50 1.28
N GLU A 108 7.99 22.18 1.43
CA GLU A 108 7.00 21.52 2.29
C GLU A 108 7.50 21.34 3.74
N TRP A 109 8.78 21.58 4.02
CA TRP A 109 9.34 21.26 5.35
C TRP A 109 8.80 22.16 6.46
N GLU A 110 8.29 23.33 6.09
CA GLU A 110 7.82 24.35 7.02
C GLU A 110 6.40 24.82 6.71
N SER A 111 5.64 24.05 5.91
CA SER A 111 4.20 24.30 5.70
C SER A 111 3.43 24.10 7.01
N ASP A 112 2.25 24.71 7.12
CA ASP A 112 1.43 24.61 8.32
C ASP A 112 1.05 23.14 8.61
N ASP A 113 0.64 22.38 7.58
CA ASP A 113 0.35 20.95 7.68
C ASP A 113 1.56 20.14 8.20
N MET A 114 2.76 20.49 7.73
CA MET A 114 4.00 19.82 8.16
C MET A 114 4.34 20.14 9.63
N ARG A 115 4.05 21.35 10.10
CA ARG A 115 4.24 21.72 11.52
C ARG A 115 3.22 21.03 12.41
N GLU A 116 1.98 20.91 11.96
CA GLU A 116 0.89 20.33 12.74
C GLU A 116 0.98 18.79 12.79
N HIS A 117 1.32 18.14 11.68
CA HIS A 117 1.20 16.69 11.56
C HIS A 117 2.51 15.98 11.17
N GLY A 118 3.56 16.71 10.76
CA GLY A 118 4.81 16.18 10.20
C GLY A 118 5.89 15.81 11.21
N TYR A 119 5.52 15.44 12.44
CA TYR A 119 6.44 15.16 13.54
C TYR A 119 7.18 13.81 13.43
N SER A 120 6.84 12.97 12.45
CA SER A 120 7.50 11.67 12.26
C SER A 120 7.54 11.26 10.78
N PRO A 121 8.49 10.40 10.37
CA PRO A 121 8.54 9.87 9.01
C PRO A 121 7.23 9.16 8.62
N LEU A 122 6.64 8.37 9.53
CA LEU A 122 5.40 7.66 9.28
C LEU A 122 4.25 8.61 8.93
N ASN A 123 4.11 9.72 9.66
CA ASN A 123 3.08 10.71 9.36
C ASN A 123 3.35 11.44 8.05
N VAL A 124 4.60 11.85 7.81
CA VAL A 124 4.98 12.54 6.57
C VAL A 124 4.68 11.67 5.34
N VAL A 125 4.86 10.35 5.45
CA VAL A 125 4.59 9.40 4.37
C VAL A 125 3.10 9.01 4.30
N SER A 126 2.48 8.64 5.42
CA SER A 126 1.16 7.98 5.42
C SER A 126 -0.01 8.95 5.58
N VAL A 127 0.20 10.07 6.26
CA VAL A 127 -0.82 11.10 6.52
C VAL A 127 -0.68 12.24 5.52
N LEU A 128 0.49 12.90 5.51
CA LEU A 128 0.73 14.05 4.63
C LEU A 128 1.02 13.65 3.18
N ARG A 129 1.42 12.40 2.94
CA ARG A 129 1.74 11.85 1.60
C ARG A 129 2.77 12.69 0.85
N LEU A 130 3.81 13.16 1.55
CA LEU A 130 4.84 14.06 1.02
C LEU A 130 6.11 13.34 0.53
N GLU A 131 6.22 12.03 0.72
CA GLU A 131 7.30 11.19 0.18
C GLU A 131 7.58 11.49 -1.32
N ASN A 132 8.81 11.71 -1.76
CA ASN A 132 9.12 12.10 -3.15
C ASN A 132 8.42 13.38 -3.65
N SER A 133 7.91 14.27 -2.80
CA SER A 133 7.32 15.53 -3.30
C SER A 133 8.33 16.43 -4.01
N ALA A 134 9.62 16.17 -3.86
CA ALA A 134 10.67 16.81 -4.65
C ALA A 134 10.77 16.30 -6.11
N THR A 135 10.14 15.18 -6.46
CA THR A 135 10.16 14.62 -7.82
C THR A 135 8.99 15.15 -8.64
N LYS A 136 9.23 15.62 -9.87
CA LYS A 136 8.21 16.13 -10.82
C LYS A 136 7.28 15.05 -11.42
N ASP A 137 7.14 13.93 -10.72
CA ASP A 137 6.36 12.78 -11.19
C ASP A 137 5.02 12.82 -10.45
N ASP A 138 3.96 13.25 -11.14
CA ASP A 138 2.65 13.56 -10.54
C ASP A 138 1.69 12.35 -10.53
N GLY A 139 2.13 11.18 -11.02
CA GLY A 139 1.30 9.97 -11.02
C GLY A 139 1.08 9.41 -9.60
N THR A 140 0.11 8.51 -9.40
CA THR A 140 -0.01 7.70 -8.16
C THR A 140 1.24 6.85 -7.86
N GLN A 141 2.18 6.79 -8.82
CA GLN A 141 3.55 6.29 -8.69
C GLN A 141 4.47 7.19 -7.84
N SER A 142 4.02 8.40 -7.52
CA SER A 142 4.78 9.43 -6.82
C SER A 142 5.01 9.10 -5.35
N ARG A 143 4.08 8.37 -4.70
CA ARG A 143 4.11 8.05 -3.24
C ARG A 143 4.09 6.53 -2.95
N PRO A 144 5.07 5.74 -3.41
CA PRO A 144 5.03 4.30 -3.29
C PRO A 144 5.11 3.79 -1.84
N LEU A 145 5.85 4.44 -0.93
CA LEU A 145 5.83 4.04 0.48
C LEU A 145 4.47 4.34 1.11
N ALA A 146 3.86 5.48 0.79
CA ALA A 146 2.51 5.81 1.27
C ALA A 146 1.50 4.72 0.87
N TRP A 147 1.60 4.20 -0.37
CA TRP A 147 0.79 3.08 -0.82
C TRP A 147 1.07 1.79 -0.04
N CYS A 148 2.34 1.45 0.21
CA CYS A 148 2.69 0.29 1.04
C CYS A 148 2.13 0.40 2.47
N CYS A 149 2.22 1.59 3.10
CA CYS A 149 1.64 1.84 4.42
C CYS A 149 0.12 1.68 4.42
N GLN A 150 -0.56 2.15 3.38
CA GLN A 150 -2.00 1.94 3.22
C GLN A 150 -2.35 0.45 3.11
N MET A 151 -1.60 -0.31 2.29
CA MET A 151 -1.80 -1.76 2.16
C MET A 151 -1.58 -2.48 3.49
N ALA A 152 -0.55 -2.10 4.25
CA ALA A 152 -0.27 -2.64 5.57
C ALA A 152 -1.40 -2.34 6.58
N LEU A 153 -1.93 -1.12 6.59
CA LEU A 153 -3.07 -0.74 7.42
C LEU A 153 -4.33 -1.54 7.05
N MET A 154 -4.64 -1.66 5.75
CA MET A 154 -5.77 -2.44 5.27
C MET A 154 -5.66 -3.92 5.69
N ASN A 155 -4.48 -4.51 5.57
CA ASN A 155 -4.23 -5.88 6.03
C ASN A 155 -4.37 -6.01 7.56
N ALA A 156 -3.88 -5.03 8.33
CA ALA A 156 -4.02 -5.02 9.78
C ALA A 156 -5.48 -4.88 10.22
N MET A 157 -6.31 -4.07 9.53
CA MET A 157 -7.75 -3.98 9.81
C MET A 157 -8.49 -5.28 9.50
N GLN A 158 -8.08 -6.01 8.45
CA GLN A 158 -8.67 -7.32 8.16
C GLN A 158 -8.35 -8.35 9.25
N THR A 159 -7.13 -8.32 9.79
CA THR A 159 -6.63 -9.32 10.74
C THR A 159 -6.89 -8.97 12.21
N SER A 160 -7.14 -7.69 12.55
CA SER A 160 -7.39 -7.22 13.92
C SER A 160 -8.77 -6.61 14.07
N SER A 161 -9.67 -7.29 14.79
CA SER A 161 -11.02 -6.79 15.10
C SER A 161 -11.01 -5.50 15.92
N LYS A 162 -10.02 -5.35 16.81
CA LYS A 162 -9.85 -4.15 17.64
C LYS A 162 -9.48 -2.93 16.79
N LEU A 163 -8.55 -3.10 15.86
CA LEU A 163 -8.13 -2.01 14.98
C LEU A 163 -9.24 -1.64 14.00
N ASP A 164 -9.92 -2.62 13.42
CA ASP A 164 -11.05 -2.42 12.52
C ASP A 164 -12.15 -1.57 13.17
N ARG A 165 -12.53 -1.95 14.40
CA ARG A 165 -13.51 -1.22 15.19
C ARG A 165 -13.06 0.20 15.51
N ALA A 166 -11.81 0.37 15.96
CA ALA A 166 -11.27 1.69 16.30
C ALA A 166 -11.28 2.64 15.10
N VAL A 167 -10.91 2.15 13.91
CA VAL A 167 -10.95 2.93 12.67
C VAL A 167 -12.40 3.29 12.30
N HIS A 168 -13.35 2.36 12.42
CA HIS A 168 -14.77 2.65 12.19
C HIS A 168 -15.26 3.74 13.13
N GLU A 169 -15.04 3.60 14.44
CA GLU A 169 -15.50 4.55 15.45
C GLU A 169 -14.92 5.95 15.21
N ALA A 170 -13.62 6.07 14.98
CA ALA A 170 -12.97 7.35 14.70
C ALA A 170 -13.47 7.99 13.39
N THR A 171 -13.66 7.19 12.34
CA THR A 171 -14.19 7.67 11.06
C THR A 171 -15.65 8.12 11.22
N ASN A 172 -16.45 7.35 11.96
CA ASN A 172 -17.84 7.65 12.19
C ASN A 172 -18.01 8.92 13.04
N GLU A 173 -17.16 9.14 14.03
CA GLU A 173 -17.12 10.39 14.80
C GLU A 173 -16.80 11.59 13.89
N PHE A 174 -15.74 11.50 13.08
CA PHE A 174 -15.33 12.58 12.17
C PHE A 174 -16.42 12.97 11.17
N PHE A 175 -17.13 11.98 10.62
CA PHE A 175 -18.20 12.20 9.64
C PHE A 175 -19.61 12.32 10.28
N GLY A 176 -19.69 12.57 11.59
CA GLY A 176 -20.97 12.89 12.27
C GLY A 176 -21.98 11.74 12.30
N GLY A 177 -21.51 10.49 12.39
CA GLY A 177 -22.35 9.30 12.50
C GLY A 177 -22.78 8.67 11.17
N LEU A 178 -22.23 9.13 10.04
CA LEU A 178 -22.64 8.73 8.68
C LEU A 178 -22.58 7.22 8.40
N PHE A 179 -21.67 6.50 9.05
CA PHE A 179 -21.42 5.08 8.82
C PHE A 179 -22.20 4.15 9.77
N GLY A 180 -22.99 4.72 10.70
CA GLY A 180 -23.83 3.96 11.63
C GLY A 180 -23.04 3.08 12.59
N GLU A 181 -23.70 2.06 13.14
CA GLU A 181 -23.09 1.12 14.08
C GLU A 181 -22.04 0.24 13.41
N TYR A 182 -20.94 -0.01 14.12
CA TYR A 182 -19.89 -0.91 13.65
C TYR A 182 -20.43 -2.34 13.46
N ARG A 183 -20.30 -2.86 12.24
CA ARG A 183 -20.55 -4.27 11.91
C ARG A 183 -19.22 -4.98 11.67
N GLY A 184 -18.87 -5.88 12.58
CA GLY A 184 -17.63 -6.64 12.47
C GLY A 184 -17.64 -7.58 11.27
N ARG A 185 -16.49 -7.69 10.59
CA ARG A 185 -16.29 -8.66 9.49
C ARG A 185 -16.37 -10.09 10.00
N SER A 186 -17.08 -10.94 9.26
CA SER A 186 -17.12 -12.39 9.45
C SER A 186 -15.75 -13.04 9.26
N PRO A 187 -15.50 -14.25 9.78
CA PRO A 187 -14.23 -14.96 9.58
C PRO A 187 -13.84 -15.13 8.10
N LEU A 188 -14.81 -15.37 7.22
CA LEU A 188 -14.58 -15.52 5.78
C LEU A 188 -14.22 -14.18 5.12
N GLU A 189 -14.87 -13.08 5.51
CA GLU A 189 -14.49 -11.74 5.05
C GLU A 189 -13.09 -11.35 5.53
N ARG A 190 -12.70 -11.77 6.75
CA ARG A 190 -11.33 -11.59 7.26
C ARG A 190 -10.29 -12.40 6.49
N MET A 191 -10.68 -13.54 5.94
CA MET A 191 -9.86 -14.34 5.02
C MET A 191 -9.82 -13.74 3.59
N GLY A 192 -10.48 -12.60 3.35
CA GLY A 192 -10.51 -11.95 2.04
C GLY A 192 -11.51 -12.56 1.06
N ILE A 193 -12.41 -13.44 1.53
CA ILE A 193 -13.52 -13.96 0.74
C ILE A 193 -14.66 -12.92 0.81
N PRO A 194 -15.04 -12.28 -0.32
CA PRO A 194 -16.10 -11.29 -0.32
C PRO A 194 -17.43 -11.91 0.16
N ALA A 195 -18.25 -11.16 0.90
CA ALA A 195 -19.57 -11.62 1.32
C ALA A 195 -20.46 -12.11 0.15
N SER A 196 -20.29 -11.50 -1.03
CA SER A 196 -20.98 -11.89 -2.27
C SER A 196 -20.59 -13.29 -2.78
N MET A 197 -19.45 -13.84 -2.33
CA MET A 197 -19.02 -15.20 -2.65
C MET A 197 -19.37 -16.20 -1.54
N ILE A 198 -19.85 -15.73 -0.39
CA ILE A 198 -20.29 -16.56 0.74
C ILE A 198 -21.77 -16.95 0.56
N GLN A 199 -22.58 -16.11 -0.08
CA GLN A 199 -23.97 -16.41 -0.41
C GLN A 199 -24.08 -17.21 -1.71
N GLY A 200 -23.81 -18.51 -1.58
CA GLY A 200 -24.19 -19.56 -2.52
C GLY A 200 -25.31 -20.45 -1.96
N GLY A 201 -26.33 -19.86 -1.34
CA GLY A 201 -27.46 -20.60 -0.77
C GLY A 201 -28.67 -19.71 -0.56
N GLU A 202 -29.74 -20.05 -1.29
CA GLU A 202 -31.14 -19.60 -1.16
C GLU A 202 -31.53 -18.24 -1.76
N GLY A 203 -31.90 -18.30 -3.03
CA GLY A 203 -33.12 -17.68 -3.57
C GLY A 203 -33.95 -18.77 -4.24
#